data_AF-A0A1T4SHX2-F1
#
_entry.id   AF-A0A1T4SHX2-F1
#
_cell.length_a   1.000
_cell.length_b   1.000
_cell.length_c   1.000
_cell.angle_alpha   90.00
_cell.angle_beta   90.00
_cell.angle_gamma   90.00
#
_symmetry.space_group_name_H-M   'P 1'
#
loop_
_entity.id
_entity.type
_entity.pdbx_description
1 polymer ?
#
loop_
_entity_poly.entity_id
_entity_poly.type
_entity_poly.pdbx_seq_one_letter_code
_entity_poly.pdbx_strand_id
1 'polypeptide(L)'
;MAGPIAAAAPPSLAAEPTVSFTHHDWTLACDNTRTCRAAGYQDYNDELAVSVLLTREAGPRAAVSGQLMLGQYEEAVGPVELSLHINGRDLGPVDGASGDGSVALSPAHVDALFQALAGDADIAFVADDGRRWRLSDKGATAVLLKMDEFQGRLHTPGALVRQGTRSEDDVLPSLPAPTIHLAAVAPTRPGDERLLSNPDLRNALQENLPDDEECRGLEPEEWDESAEIERLDDDTMLVSVRCWMGAYNVGRGFWVVDAVAPYRPRLVTTAAEYHEAGIIGASQKGRGLGDCWWQASWAWDGAAFVKASESTSGMCRLVAAGGAWTMPTLVSDLEQ
;
A
#
# COMPACT_ATOMS: atom_id res chain seq x y z
N MET A 1 4.37 51.53 -21.82
CA MET A 1 3.50 50.34 -21.99
C MET A 1 4.31 49.15 -21.52
N ALA A 2 4.02 48.64 -20.32
CA ALA A 2 4.66 47.44 -19.79
C ALA A 2 3.86 46.22 -20.26
N GLY A 3 4.53 45.30 -20.97
CA GLY A 3 3.92 44.07 -21.46
C GLY A 3 3.66 43.07 -20.32
N PRO A 4 2.71 42.14 -20.49
CA PRO A 4 2.34 41.21 -19.45
C PRO A 4 3.45 40.18 -19.22
N ILE A 5 3.78 39.96 -17.95
CA ILE A 5 4.68 38.91 -17.48
C ILE A 5 3.91 37.60 -17.55
N ALA A 6 4.37 36.68 -18.40
CA ALA A 6 3.86 35.32 -18.43
C ALA A 6 4.26 34.61 -17.12
N ALA A 7 3.28 34.21 -16.31
CA ALA A 7 3.50 33.35 -15.17
C ALA A 7 3.91 31.96 -15.67
N ALA A 8 5.11 31.52 -15.33
CA ALA A 8 5.53 30.14 -15.54
C ALA A 8 4.74 29.23 -14.58
N ALA A 9 4.11 28.18 -15.12
CA ALA A 9 3.53 27.12 -14.32
C ALA A 9 4.63 26.46 -13.47
N PRO A 10 4.37 26.09 -12.21
CA PRO A 10 5.34 25.39 -11.39
C PRO A 10 5.69 24.05 -12.06
N PRO A 11 6.95 23.58 -11.94
CA PRO A 11 7.33 22.26 -12.41
C PRO A 11 6.47 21.23 -11.70
N SER A 12 5.73 20.43 -12.47
CA SER A 12 5.12 19.20 -11.97
C SER A 12 6.25 18.28 -11.51
N LEU A 13 6.31 17.99 -10.21
CA LEU A 13 7.11 16.88 -9.68
C LEU A 13 6.62 15.63 -10.41
N ALA A 14 7.42 15.10 -11.33
CA ALA A 14 7.14 13.80 -11.90
C ALA A 14 7.03 12.80 -10.73
N ALA A 15 5.93 12.06 -10.66
CA ALA A 15 5.78 11.03 -9.64
C ALA A 15 6.98 10.08 -9.74
N GLU A 16 7.70 9.91 -8.63
CA GLU A 16 8.81 8.97 -8.58
C GLU A 16 8.29 7.57 -8.95
N PRO A 17 9.05 6.78 -9.72
CA PRO A 17 8.58 5.47 -10.14
C PRO A 17 8.36 4.59 -8.91
N THR A 18 7.19 3.96 -8.84
CA THR A 18 6.84 2.94 -7.84
C THR A 18 6.62 1.61 -8.56
N VAL A 19 6.75 0.50 -7.86
CA VAL A 19 6.57 -0.83 -8.46
C VAL A 19 5.69 -1.69 -7.57
N SER A 20 4.67 -2.31 -8.17
CA SER A 20 4.01 -3.50 -7.65
C SER A 20 4.21 -4.64 -8.65
N PHE A 21 4.66 -5.80 -8.18
CA PHE A 21 4.90 -6.96 -9.04
C PHE A 21 4.67 -8.26 -8.28
N THR A 22 3.85 -9.14 -8.85
CA THR A 22 3.55 -10.45 -8.27
C THR A 22 3.91 -11.54 -9.27
N HIS A 23 4.57 -12.58 -8.78
CA HIS A 23 4.89 -13.75 -9.57
C HIS A 23 4.82 -15.00 -8.70
N HIS A 24 3.91 -15.91 -9.04
CA HIS A 24 3.62 -17.13 -8.27
C HIS A 24 3.34 -16.84 -6.80
N ASP A 25 4.18 -17.32 -5.88
CA ASP A 25 3.95 -17.23 -4.43
C ASP A 25 4.68 -16.04 -3.79
N TRP A 26 5.17 -15.11 -4.61
CA TRP A 26 5.93 -13.94 -4.18
C TRP A 26 5.35 -12.64 -4.77
N THR A 27 5.47 -11.57 -4.00
CA THR A 27 5.05 -10.22 -4.39
C THR A 27 6.06 -9.17 -3.93
N LEU A 28 6.13 -8.06 -4.67
CA LEU A 28 7.02 -6.93 -4.47
C LEU A 28 6.19 -5.65 -4.40
N ALA A 29 6.50 -4.79 -3.43
CA ALA A 29 6.15 -3.38 -3.45
C ALA A 29 7.41 -2.54 -3.23
N CYS A 30 7.66 -1.60 -4.12
CA CYS A 30 8.67 -0.56 -3.93
C CYS A 30 7.98 0.80 -3.92
N ASP A 31 8.21 1.56 -2.84
CA ASP A 31 7.61 2.87 -2.63
C ASP A 31 8.43 4.01 -3.27
N ASN A 32 7.90 5.21 -3.18
CA ASN A 32 8.49 6.45 -3.70
C ASN A 32 9.77 6.91 -2.96
N THR A 33 10.14 6.31 -1.83
CA THR A 33 11.48 6.52 -1.21
C THR A 33 12.53 5.57 -1.78
N ARG A 34 12.09 4.68 -2.67
CA ARG A 34 12.79 3.56 -3.30
C ARG A 34 13.06 2.38 -2.37
N THR A 35 12.30 2.29 -1.30
CA THR A 35 12.38 1.16 -0.37
C THR A 35 11.50 0.03 -0.88
N CYS A 36 12.11 -1.14 -1.00
CA CYS A 36 11.45 -2.32 -1.56
C CYS A 36 11.18 -3.36 -0.49
N ARG A 37 10.00 -3.98 -0.59
CA ARG A 37 9.48 -5.05 0.27
C ARG A 37 9.07 -6.21 -0.61
N ALA A 38 9.79 -7.32 -0.51
CA ALA A 38 9.48 -8.58 -1.19
C ALA A 38 8.91 -9.56 -0.17
N ALA A 39 7.64 -9.96 -0.34
CA ALA A 39 6.98 -10.93 0.51
C ALA A 39 6.82 -12.27 -0.21
N GLY A 40 7.27 -13.34 0.43
CA GLY A 40 7.08 -14.73 0.00
C GLY A 40 6.09 -15.45 0.88
N TYR A 41 5.38 -16.42 0.32
CA TYR A 41 4.33 -17.16 1.02
C TYR A 41 4.50 -18.67 0.85
N GLN A 42 3.76 -19.46 1.62
CA GLN A 42 3.59 -20.89 1.37
C GLN A 42 2.91 -21.17 0.02
N ASP A 43 3.04 -22.39 -0.52
CA ASP A 43 2.18 -22.84 -1.64
C ASP A 43 0.72 -22.80 -1.18
N TYR A 44 -0.21 -22.39 -2.05
CA TYR A 44 -1.60 -22.13 -1.65
C TYR A 44 -2.29 -23.35 -1.02
N ASN A 45 -1.82 -24.56 -1.32
CA ASN A 45 -2.38 -25.80 -0.81
C ASN A 45 -1.75 -26.29 0.50
N ASP A 46 -0.71 -25.64 1.00
CA ASP A 46 -0.11 -25.99 2.28
C ASP A 46 -1.00 -25.52 3.45
N GLU A 47 -1.23 -26.42 4.41
CA GLU A 47 -2.13 -26.19 5.55
C GLU A 47 -1.57 -25.15 6.55
N LEU A 48 -0.25 -25.16 6.76
CA LEU A 48 0.42 -24.27 7.70
C LEU A 48 0.89 -23.01 6.97
N ALA A 49 0.07 -21.96 7.03
CA ALA A 49 0.37 -20.69 6.39
C ALA A 49 1.63 -20.03 6.98
N VAL A 50 2.47 -19.45 6.12
CA VAL A 50 3.70 -18.75 6.51
C VAL A 50 4.06 -17.69 5.50
N SER A 51 4.62 -16.58 5.96
CA SER A 51 5.19 -15.59 5.07
C SER A 51 6.53 -15.09 5.56
N VAL A 52 7.40 -14.73 4.62
CA VAL A 52 8.64 -14.03 4.88
C VAL A 52 8.61 -12.68 4.17
N LEU A 53 8.98 -11.62 4.87
CA LEU A 53 9.13 -10.27 4.32
C LEU A 53 10.61 -9.89 4.29
N LEU A 54 11.10 -9.56 3.11
CA LEU A 54 12.46 -9.05 2.86
C LEU A 54 12.38 -7.57 2.52
N THR A 55 13.02 -6.71 3.31
CA THR A 55 12.98 -5.25 3.13
C THR A 55 14.36 -4.67 2.88
N ARG A 56 14.49 -3.79 1.87
CA ARG A 56 15.74 -3.07 1.60
C ARG A 56 15.47 -1.63 1.20
N GLU A 57 16.02 -0.71 1.98
CA GLU A 57 16.16 0.71 1.61
C GLU A 57 17.05 0.85 0.35
N ALA A 58 16.82 1.88 -0.46
CA ALA A 58 17.74 2.20 -1.55
C ALA A 58 19.06 2.82 -1.04
N GLY A 59 20.07 2.89 -1.91
CA GLY A 59 21.38 3.48 -1.59
C GLY A 59 22.52 2.47 -1.36
N PRO A 60 23.78 2.89 -1.54
CA PRO A 60 24.94 1.99 -1.56
C PRO A 60 25.07 1.18 -0.27
N ARG A 61 25.36 -0.13 -0.40
CA ARG A 61 25.59 -1.05 0.74
C ARG A 61 24.40 -1.19 1.70
N ALA A 62 23.19 -0.80 1.32
CA ALA A 62 21.98 -1.04 2.11
C ALA A 62 21.76 -2.55 2.29
N ALA A 63 21.66 -2.99 3.54
CA ALA A 63 21.42 -4.38 3.89
C ALA A 63 19.93 -4.75 3.72
N VAL A 64 19.65 -6.02 3.46
CA VAL A 64 18.28 -6.55 3.51
C VAL A 64 17.99 -7.02 4.93
N SER A 65 16.87 -6.59 5.48
CA SER A 65 16.29 -7.19 6.69
C SER A 65 15.24 -8.24 6.30
N GLY A 66 15.09 -9.27 7.14
CA GLY A 66 14.10 -10.33 6.97
C GLY A 66 13.20 -10.45 8.18
N GLN A 67 11.92 -10.71 7.95
CA GLN A 67 10.94 -11.04 8.98
C GLN A 67 10.16 -12.29 8.56
N LEU A 68 9.75 -13.09 9.54
CA LEU A 68 8.92 -14.27 9.40
C LEU A 68 7.59 -14.02 10.10
N MET A 69 6.48 -14.44 9.50
CA MET A 69 5.19 -14.52 10.15
C MET A 69 4.62 -15.92 9.96
N LEU A 70 4.24 -16.55 11.07
CA LEU A 70 3.50 -17.81 11.03
C LEU A 70 2.00 -17.51 10.93
N GLY A 71 1.27 -18.43 10.29
CA GLY A 71 -0.16 -18.34 10.09
C GLY A 71 -0.94 -18.28 11.39
N GLN A 72 -1.60 -17.16 11.62
CA GLN A 72 -2.39 -16.82 12.80
C GLN A 72 -3.81 -16.36 12.46
N TYR A 73 -4.31 -16.68 11.26
CA TYR A 73 -5.63 -16.24 10.79
C TYR A 73 -6.79 -16.86 11.59
N GLU A 74 -6.74 -18.16 11.87
CA GLU A 74 -7.77 -18.85 12.65
C GLU A 74 -7.49 -18.80 14.16
N GLU A 75 -6.26 -19.12 14.54
CA GLU A 75 -5.83 -19.17 15.93
C GLU A 75 -4.46 -18.49 16.06
N ALA A 76 -4.27 -17.75 17.15
CA ALA A 76 -2.98 -17.13 17.44
C ALA A 76 -1.92 -18.21 17.64
N VAL A 77 -0.77 -18.04 16.98
CA VAL A 77 0.39 -18.90 17.22
C VAL A 77 1.02 -18.46 18.54
N GLY A 78 0.89 -19.31 19.58
CA GLY A 78 1.60 -19.09 20.84
C GLY A 78 3.12 -19.12 20.65
N PRO A 79 3.90 -18.77 21.69
CA PRO A 79 5.36 -18.84 21.62
C PRO A 79 5.80 -20.24 21.19
N VAL A 80 6.56 -20.31 20.10
CA VAL A 80 7.08 -21.55 19.53
C VAL A 80 8.55 -21.36 19.21
N GLU A 81 9.36 -22.32 19.63
CA GLU A 81 10.78 -22.39 19.27
C GLU A 81 10.89 -22.95 17.86
N LEU A 82 11.46 -22.17 16.95
CA LEU A 82 11.57 -22.52 15.53
C LEU A 82 13.03 -22.69 15.15
N SER A 83 13.28 -23.55 14.17
CA SER A 83 14.57 -23.63 13.47
C SER A 83 14.35 -23.49 11.97
N LEU A 84 15.30 -22.85 11.27
CA LEU A 84 15.27 -22.76 9.82
C LEU A 84 15.93 -24.01 9.22
N HIS A 85 15.20 -24.73 8.37
CA HIS A 85 15.68 -25.89 7.65
C HIS A 85 15.66 -25.61 6.15
N ILE A 86 16.79 -25.80 5.47
CA ILE A 86 16.90 -25.66 4.01
C ILE A 86 17.49 -26.94 3.45
N ASN A 87 16.77 -27.58 2.52
CA ASN A 87 17.18 -28.83 1.87
C ASN A 87 17.58 -29.92 2.89
N GLY A 88 16.81 -30.01 3.99
CA GLY A 88 17.03 -30.96 5.08
C GLY A 88 18.18 -30.62 6.04
N ARG A 89 18.87 -29.49 5.85
CA ARG A 89 19.90 -29.00 6.78
C ARG A 89 19.30 -28.03 7.78
N ASP A 90 19.46 -28.32 9.06
CA ASP A 90 19.17 -27.39 10.16
C ASP A 90 20.21 -26.26 10.19
N LEU A 91 19.73 -25.02 10.11
CA LEU A 91 20.51 -23.79 10.15
C LEU A 91 20.44 -23.06 11.49
N GLY A 92 19.77 -23.65 12.49
CA GLY A 92 19.69 -23.15 13.84
C GLY A 92 18.38 -22.42 14.16
N PRO A 93 18.28 -21.94 15.42
CA PRO A 93 17.05 -21.39 15.96
C PRO A 93 16.74 -20.01 15.36
N VAL A 94 15.45 -19.76 15.12
CA VAL A 94 14.87 -18.46 14.75
C VAL A 94 14.24 -17.88 16.01
N ASP A 95 14.67 -16.67 16.40
CA ASP A 95 14.25 -16.03 17.66
C ASP A 95 12.72 -16.02 17.80
N GLY A 96 12.16 -16.43 18.95
CA GLY A 96 10.73 -16.72 19.09
C GLY A 96 9.79 -15.56 18.75
N ALA A 97 8.58 -15.90 18.26
CA ALA A 97 7.51 -14.96 17.89
C ALA A 97 7.19 -13.94 18.99
N SER A 98 7.31 -12.64 18.65
CA SER A 98 6.79 -11.55 19.49
C SER A 98 5.28 -11.43 19.35
N GLY A 99 4.66 -10.67 20.27
CA GLY A 99 3.20 -10.55 20.39
C GLY A 99 2.45 -9.92 19.20
N ASP A 100 3.15 -9.49 18.15
CA ASP A 100 2.60 -9.07 16.86
C ASP A 100 2.49 -10.23 15.84
N GLY A 101 2.97 -11.42 16.21
CA GLY A 101 2.98 -12.63 15.38
C GLY A 101 4.09 -12.68 14.34
N SER A 102 4.99 -11.69 14.33
CA SER A 102 6.16 -11.64 13.44
C SER A 102 7.47 -11.86 14.21
N VAL A 103 8.52 -12.25 13.49
CA VAL A 103 9.84 -12.59 14.00
C VAL A 103 10.90 -11.99 13.11
N ALA A 104 11.88 -11.29 13.68
CA ALA A 104 13.07 -10.88 12.94
C ALA A 104 13.98 -12.09 12.61
N LEU A 105 14.40 -12.20 11.36
CA LEU A 105 15.39 -13.18 10.92
C LEU A 105 16.80 -12.61 11.10
N SER A 106 17.71 -13.40 11.65
CA SER A 106 19.13 -13.04 11.72
C SER A 106 19.73 -12.81 10.31
N PRO A 107 20.78 -11.99 10.17
CA PRO A 107 21.46 -11.81 8.89
C PRO A 107 21.91 -13.13 8.24
N ALA A 108 22.34 -14.10 9.05
CA ALA A 108 22.73 -15.43 8.55
C ALA A 108 21.54 -16.21 7.96
N HIS A 109 20.35 -16.10 8.54
CA HIS A 109 19.13 -16.68 7.97
C HIS A 109 18.74 -16.00 6.67
N VAL A 110 18.82 -14.67 6.61
CA VAL A 110 18.51 -13.89 5.40
C VAL A 110 19.46 -14.28 4.26
N ASP A 111 20.77 -14.37 4.53
CA ASP A 111 21.75 -14.81 3.54
C ASP A 111 21.49 -16.25 3.07
N ALA A 112 21.15 -17.16 3.99
CA ALA A 112 20.82 -18.53 3.64
C ALA A 112 19.55 -18.63 2.77
N LEU A 113 18.53 -17.80 3.04
CA LEU A 113 17.33 -17.70 2.22
C LEU A 113 17.68 -17.21 0.81
N PHE A 114 18.53 -16.19 0.65
CA PHE A 114 18.92 -15.74 -0.70
C PHE A 114 19.62 -16.81 -1.52
N GLN A 115 20.50 -17.60 -0.89
CA GLN A 115 21.15 -18.71 -1.56
C GLN A 115 20.15 -19.80 -1.98
N ALA A 116 19.12 -20.04 -1.17
CA ALA A 116 18.07 -21.03 -1.46
C ALA A 116 17.11 -20.55 -2.55
N LEU A 117 16.63 -19.31 -2.47
CA LEU A 117 15.61 -18.72 -3.37
C LEU A 117 16.12 -18.43 -4.80
N ALA A 118 17.43 -18.50 -5.01
CA ALA A 118 18.06 -18.39 -6.33
C ALA A 118 17.93 -19.66 -7.18
N GLY A 119 17.44 -20.77 -6.59
CA GLY A 119 17.21 -22.04 -7.28
C GLY A 119 15.97 -22.74 -6.73
N ASP A 120 15.95 -24.07 -6.85
CA ASP A 120 14.90 -24.92 -6.30
C ASP A 120 15.31 -25.38 -4.89
N ALA A 121 14.49 -25.10 -3.87
CA ALA A 121 14.82 -25.40 -2.47
C ALA A 121 13.60 -25.78 -1.61
N ASP A 122 13.77 -26.82 -0.77
CA ASP A 122 12.84 -27.11 0.34
C ASP A 122 13.20 -26.20 1.52
N ILE A 123 12.43 -25.13 1.71
CA ILE A 123 12.61 -24.16 2.81
C ILE A 123 11.49 -24.37 3.81
N ALA A 124 11.84 -24.68 5.06
CA ALA A 124 10.87 -24.88 6.12
C ALA A 124 11.32 -24.25 7.45
N PHE A 125 10.38 -23.64 8.15
CA PHE A 125 10.52 -23.32 9.58
C PHE A 125 9.93 -24.48 10.37
N VAL A 126 10.71 -25.07 11.27
CA VAL A 126 10.35 -26.32 11.96
C VAL A 126 10.27 -26.06 13.46
N ALA A 127 9.13 -26.37 14.05
CA ALA A 127 8.93 -26.34 15.49
C ALA A 127 9.46 -27.60 16.18
N ASP A 128 9.69 -27.50 17.48
CA ASP A 128 10.07 -28.60 18.37
C ASP A 128 9.05 -29.75 18.40
N ASP A 129 7.76 -29.44 18.22
CA ASP A 129 6.67 -30.42 18.11
C ASP A 129 6.56 -31.09 16.72
N GLY A 130 7.43 -30.73 15.77
CA GLY A 130 7.52 -31.32 14.45
C GLY A 130 6.64 -30.68 13.37
N ARG A 131 5.85 -29.64 13.70
CA ARG A 131 5.16 -28.82 12.68
C ARG A 131 6.18 -28.17 11.74
N ARG A 132 5.85 -28.11 10.45
CA ARG A 132 6.73 -27.57 9.40
C ARG A 132 5.96 -26.56 8.54
N TRP A 133 6.32 -25.28 8.66
CA TRP A 133 5.83 -24.21 7.81
C TRP A 133 6.73 -24.09 6.59
N ARG A 134 6.22 -24.44 5.41
CA ARG A 134 6.98 -24.43 4.17
C ARG A 134 6.84 -23.09 3.46
N LEU A 135 7.97 -22.45 3.18
CA LEU A 135 8.02 -21.26 2.34
C LEU A 135 8.21 -21.70 0.89
N SER A 136 7.36 -21.23 -0.02
CA SER A 136 7.52 -21.52 -1.44
C SER A 136 8.71 -20.75 -2.03
N ASP A 137 9.48 -21.39 -2.89
CA ASP A 137 10.54 -20.78 -3.70
C ASP A 137 10.00 -20.24 -5.05
N LYS A 138 8.79 -20.66 -5.45
CA LYS A 138 8.20 -20.36 -6.76
C LYS A 138 7.98 -18.86 -6.92
N GLY A 139 8.74 -18.28 -7.84
CA GLY A 139 8.65 -16.87 -8.24
C GLY A 139 9.55 -15.92 -7.45
N ALA A 140 10.24 -16.42 -6.42
CA ALA A 140 11.17 -15.62 -5.61
C ALA A 140 12.25 -14.95 -6.45
N THR A 141 12.92 -15.73 -7.31
CA THR A 141 13.95 -15.21 -8.22
C THR A 141 13.44 -14.06 -9.10
N ALA A 142 12.21 -14.13 -9.63
CA ALA A 142 11.66 -13.07 -10.48
C ALA A 142 11.39 -11.78 -9.69
N VAL A 143 10.82 -11.91 -8.48
CA VAL A 143 10.56 -10.79 -7.58
C VAL A 143 11.86 -10.14 -7.12
N LEU A 144 12.86 -10.93 -6.72
CA LEU A 144 14.16 -10.42 -6.26
C LEU A 144 14.96 -9.77 -7.40
N LEU A 145 14.88 -10.30 -8.62
CA LEU A 145 15.44 -9.63 -9.80
C LEU A 145 14.75 -8.30 -10.09
N LYS A 146 13.41 -8.23 -9.94
CA LYS A 146 12.67 -6.98 -10.13
C LYS A 146 13.04 -5.92 -9.09
N MET A 147 13.27 -6.35 -7.86
CA MET A 147 13.77 -5.50 -6.77
C MET A 147 15.17 -4.95 -7.07
N ASP A 148 16.09 -5.80 -7.54
CA ASP A 148 17.42 -5.36 -7.97
C ASP A 148 17.37 -4.43 -9.20
N GLU A 149 16.46 -4.68 -10.15
CA GLU A 149 16.26 -3.80 -11.30
C GLU A 149 15.82 -2.41 -10.86
N PHE A 150 14.77 -2.34 -10.02
CA PHE A 150 14.21 -1.09 -9.54
C PHE A 150 15.21 -0.25 -8.76
N GLN A 151 16.06 -0.87 -7.93
CA GLN A 151 17.08 -0.15 -7.15
C GLN A 151 18.39 0.09 -7.92
N GLY A 152 18.46 -0.30 -9.20
CA GLY A 152 19.67 -0.14 -10.01
C GLY A 152 20.83 -0.98 -9.47
N ARG A 153 20.59 -2.24 -9.09
CA ARG A 153 21.56 -3.17 -8.48
C ARG A 153 21.92 -4.39 -9.31
N LEU A 154 21.23 -4.66 -10.41
CA LEU A 154 21.59 -5.78 -11.29
C LEU A 154 23.08 -5.73 -11.67
N HIS A 155 23.83 -6.81 -11.49
CA HIS A 155 25.26 -6.91 -11.77
C HIS A 155 26.19 -6.14 -10.83
N THR A 156 25.74 -5.70 -9.65
CA THR A 156 26.64 -5.26 -8.56
C THR A 156 26.97 -6.43 -7.62
N PRO A 157 27.99 -6.30 -6.75
CA PRO A 157 28.23 -7.28 -5.69
C PRO A 157 27.05 -7.43 -4.71
N GLY A 158 26.24 -6.38 -4.50
CA GLY A 158 25.09 -6.38 -3.60
C GLY A 158 23.76 -6.79 -4.24
N ALA A 159 23.76 -7.27 -5.49
CA ALA A 159 22.57 -7.86 -6.10
C ALA A 159 22.17 -9.14 -5.36
N LEU A 160 20.87 -9.38 -5.23
CA LEU A 160 20.31 -10.54 -4.51
C LEU A 160 20.36 -11.81 -5.35
N VAL A 161 20.22 -11.69 -6.67
CA VAL A 161 20.21 -12.84 -7.58
C VAL A 161 21.35 -12.76 -8.59
N ARG A 162 21.42 -11.66 -9.35
CA ARG A 162 22.36 -11.52 -10.47
C ARG A 162 23.52 -10.62 -10.09
N GLN A 163 24.43 -11.17 -9.29
CA GLN A 163 25.65 -10.48 -8.86
C GLN A 163 26.60 -10.21 -10.02
N GLY A 164 27.48 -9.22 -9.85
CA GLY A 164 28.50 -8.86 -10.82
C GLY A 164 29.53 -7.89 -10.25
N THR A 165 30.20 -7.14 -11.13
CA THR A 165 31.32 -6.27 -10.76
C THR A 165 31.02 -4.78 -10.92
N ARG A 166 29.78 -4.38 -11.28
CA ARG A 166 29.39 -2.96 -11.30
C ARG A 166 29.51 -2.39 -9.88
N SER A 167 29.98 -1.15 -9.77
CA SER A 167 30.15 -0.51 -8.47
C SER A 167 28.84 -0.43 -7.70
N GLU A 168 28.90 -0.69 -6.39
CA GLU A 168 27.80 -0.42 -5.47
C GLU A 168 27.53 1.08 -5.30
N ASP A 169 28.50 1.94 -5.66
CA ASP A 169 28.32 3.40 -5.60
C ASP A 169 27.42 3.94 -6.73
N ASP A 170 27.18 3.13 -7.77
CA ASP A 170 26.34 3.50 -8.93
C ASP A 170 24.85 3.12 -8.74
N VAL A 171 24.48 2.54 -7.60
CA VAL A 171 23.09 2.15 -7.31
C VAL A 171 22.23 3.38 -7.04
N LEU A 172 20.90 3.26 -7.22
CA LEU A 172 20.02 4.39 -6.96
C LEU A 172 20.03 4.75 -5.47
N PRO A 173 20.18 6.04 -5.11
CA PRO A 173 20.07 6.48 -3.71
C PRO A 173 18.61 6.39 -3.25
N SER A 174 18.41 6.32 -1.93
CA SER A 174 17.11 6.58 -1.33
C SER A 174 16.66 8.02 -1.56
N LEU A 175 15.35 8.21 -1.54
CA LEU A 175 14.72 9.53 -1.64
C LEU A 175 13.94 9.83 -0.35
N PRO A 176 13.85 11.09 0.06
CA PRO A 176 12.97 11.46 1.16
C PRO A 176 11.50 11.24 0.76
N ALA A 177 10.66 10.90 1.74
CA ALA A 177 9.22 10.94 1.54
C ALA A 177 8.78 12.40 1.31
N PRO A 178 7.86 12.68 0.38
CA PRO A 178 7.26 14.00 0.23
C PRO A 178 6.51 14.39 1.51
N THR A 179 6.61 15.66 1.88
CA THR A 179 5.85 16.22 3.00
C THR A 179 4.57 16.87 2.48
N ILE A 180 3.43 16.51 3.08
CA ILE A 180 2.13 17.16 2.86
C ILE A 180 1.82 17.98 4.11
N HIS A 181 1.69 19.29 3.94
CA HIS A 181 1.26 20.19 4.99
C HIS A 181 -0.27 20.21 5.04
N LEU A 182 -0.84 19.75 6.14
CA LEU A 182 -2.27 19.68 6.35
C LEU A 182 -2.84 21.08 6.56
N ALA A 183 -3.90 21.41 5.83
CA ALA A 183 -4.68 22.61 6.10
C ALA A 183 -5.83 22.29 7.06
N ALA A 184 -6.19 23.29 7.88
CA ALA A 184 -7.36 23.19 8.74
C ALA A 184 -8.65 23.11 7.91
N VAL A 185 -9.53 22.18 8.30
CA VAL A 185 -10.87 22.04 7.73
C VAL A 185 -11.84 22.93 8.50
N ALA A 186 -12.60 23.77 7.78
CA ALA A 186 -13.59 24.66 8.40
C ALA A 186 -14.84 23.89 8.87
N PRO A 187 -15.47 24.28 9.99
CA PRO A 187 -16.72 23.67 10.41
C PRO A 187 -17.85 24.00 9.41
N THR A 188 -18.64 22.99 9.06
CA THR A 188 -19.85 23.15 8.26
C THR A 188 -20.83 24.11 8.95
N ARG A 189 -21.44 25.00 8.16
CA ARG A 189 -22.33 26.06 8.65
C ARG A 189 -23.80 25.63 8.54
N PRO A 190 -24.67 26.18 9.40
CA PRO A 190 -26.11 26.02 9.24
C PRO A 190 -26.56 26.48 7.85
N GLY A 191 -27.16 25.55 7.08
CA GLY A 191 -27.69 25.82 5.74
C GLY A 191 -26.82 25.33 4.58
N ASP A 192 -25.56 24.92 4.82
CA ASP A 192 -24.72 24.34 3.75
C ASP A 192 -25.35 23.06 3.17
N GLU A 193 -25.99 22.24 4.01
CA GLU A 193 -26.73 21.04 3.59
C GLU A 193 -27.83 21.32 2.55
N ARG A 194 -28.35 22.56 2.47
CA ARG A 194 -29.35 22.92 1.45
C ARG A 194 -28.79 22.87 0.04
N LEU A 195 -27.46 22.89 -0.12
CA LEU A 195 -26.79 22.71 -1.42
C LEU A 195 -27.04 21.31 -1.98
N LEU A 196 -27.19 20.28 -1.13
CA LEU A 196 -27.49 18.91 -1.57
C LEU A 196 -28.87 18.82 -2.24
N SER A 197 -29.79 19.74 -1.95
CA SER A 197 -31.09 19.83 -2.64
C SER A 197 -31.03 20.57 -3.98
N ASN A 198 -29.88 21.14 -4.36
CA ASN A 198 -29.71 21.78 -5.66
C ASN A 198 -29.36 20.73 -6.74
N PRO A 199 -30.22 20.47 -7.73
CA PRO A 199 -29.93 19.50 -8.79
C PRO A 199 -28.69 19.87 -9.61
N ASP A 200 -28.33 21.16 -9.72
CA ASP A 200 -27.14 21.60 -10.45
C ASP A 200 -25.84 21.06 -9.84
N LEU A 201 -25.79 20.87 -8.51
CA LEU A 201 -24.64 20.28 -7.84
C LEU A 201 -24.47 18.82 -8.27
N ARG A 202 -25.52 18.01 -8.12
CA ARG A 202 -25.49 16.58 -8.50
C ARG A 202 -25.19 16.40 -9.99
N ASN A 203 -25.81 17.21 -10.86
CA ASN A 203 -25.53 17.18 -12.30
C ASN A 203 -24.05 17.49 -12.59
N ALA A 204 -23.46 18.49 -11.92
CA ALA A 204 -22.04 18.81 -12.08
C ALA A 204 -21.14 17.64 -11.61
N LEU A 205 -21.48 16.94 -10.52
CA LEU A 205 -20.74 15.75 -10.09
C LEU A 205 -20.82 14.62 -11.12
N GLN A 206 -22.01 14.39 -11.67
CA GLN A 206 -22.24 13.37 -12.70
C GLN A 206 -21.46 13.67 -13.99
N GLU A 207 -21.40 14.94 -14.41
CA GLU A 207 -20.61 15.37 -15.57
C GLU A 207 -19.09 15.29 -15.32
N ASN A 208 -18.64 15.31 -14.06
CA ASN A 208 -17.24 15.20 -13.69
C ASN A 208 -16.76 13.75 -13.47
N LEU A 209 -17.69 12.81 -13.31
CA LEU A 209 -17.36 11.40 -13.16
C LEU A 209 -16.73 10.85 -14.45
N PRO A 210 -15.54 10.24 -14.40
CA PRO A 210 -14.94 9.58 -15.57
C PRO A 210 -15.83 8.46 -16.13
N ASP A 211 -15.79 8.26 -17.45
CA ASP A 211 -16.62 7.25 -18.13
C ASP A 211 -16.35 5.80 -17.67
N ASP A 212 -15.19 5.53 -17.08
CA ASP A 212 -14.77 4.22 -16.55
C ASP A 212 -15.09 4.04 -15.06
N GLU A 213 -15.68 5.05 -14.42
CA GLU A 213 -16.14 5.00 -13.03
C GLU A 213 -17.66 4.90 -12.97
N GLU A 214 -18.18 4.08 -12.05
CA GLU A 214 -19.61 4.00 -11.75
C GLU A 214 -19.87 4.53 -10.34
N CYS A 215 -20.87 5.41 -10.20
CA CYS A 215 -21.27 5.94 -8.90
C CYS A 215 -22.79 6.02 -8.76
N ARG A 216 -23.40 4.97 -8.19
CA ARG A 216 -24.86 4.86 -8.03
C ARG A 216 -25.45 5.93 -7.13
N GLY A 217 -24.70 6.40 -6.13
CA GLY A 217 -25.11 7.50 -5.26
C GLY A 217 -25.37 8.83 -5.97
N LEU A 218 -24.99 8.98 -7.25
CA LEU A 218 -25.37 10.14 -8.08
C LEU A 218 -26.73 9.98 -8.78
N GLU A 219 -27.34 8.79 -8.75
CA GLU A 219 -28.70 8.58 -9.20
C GLU A 219 -29.68 9.29 -8.24
N PRO A 220 -30.76 9.92 -8.75
CA PRO A 220 -31.67 10.71 -7.92
C PRO A 220 -32.22 9.96 -6.70
N GLU A 221 -32.50 8.67 -6.84
CA GLU A 221 -33.06 7.82 -5.78
C GLU A 221 -32.05 7.50 -4.67
N GLU A 222 -30.77 7.34 -4.98
CA GLU A 222 -29.72 7.01 -3.99
C GLU A 222 -29.06 8.25 -3.38
N TRP A 223 -29.14 9.40 -4.07
CA TRP A 223 -28.58 10.68 -3.63
C TRP A 223 -29.11 11.10 -2.26
N ASP A 224 -30.44 11.13 -2.11
CA ASP A 224 -31.09 11.60 -0.88
C ASP A 224 -30.77 10.74 0.35
N GLU A 225 -30.34 9.49 0.15
CA GLU A 225 -29.99 8.56 1.23
C GLU A 225 -28.52 8.59 1.66
N SER A 226 -27.62 9.10 0.80
CA SER A 226 -26.18 8.93 0.99
C SER A 226 -25.33 10.17 0.78
N ALA A 227 -25.90 11.25 0.24
CA ALA A 227 -25.16 12.49 0.00
C ALA A 227 -24.87 13.23 1.31
N GLU A 228 -23.60 13.57 1.49
CA GLU A 228 -23.09 14.35 2.61
C GLU A 228 -22.28 15.52 2.06
N ILE A 229 -22.28 16.64 2.79
CA ILE A 229 -21.50 17.83 2.44
C ILE A 229 -20.82 18.42 3.67
N GLU A 230 -19.54 18.73 3.53
CA GLU A 230 -18.72 19.32 4.57
C GLU A 230 -17.96 20.53 4.02
N ARG A 231 -17.67 21.53 4.87
CA ARG A 231 -16.78 22.61 4.48
C ARG A 231 -15.32 22.17 4.54
N LEU A 232 -14.53 22.57 3.55
CA LEU A 232 -13.08 22.53 3.64
C LEU A 232 -12.56 23.92 4.04
N ASP A 233 -13.12 24.98 3.44
CA ASP A 233 -12.84 26.37 3.78
C ASP A 233 -14.09 27.27 3.55
N ASP A 234 -13.87 28.58 3.40
CA ASP A 234 -14.94 29.56 3.16
C ASP A 234 -15.61 29.40 1.79
N ASP A 235 -14.85 28.96 0.79
CA ASP A 235 -15.18 28.95 -0.63
C ASP A 235 -15.27 27.53 -1.22
N THR A 236 -14.79 26.50 -0.51
CA THR A 236 -14.78 25.11 -0.98
C THR A 236 -15.44 24.15 0.01
N MET A 237 -16.07 23.12 -0.56
CA MET A 237 -16.81 22.06 0.11
C MET A 237 -16.29 20.70 -0.34
N LEU A 238 -16.44 19.70 0.51
CA LEU A 238 -16.30 18.29 0.18
C LEU A 238 -17.70 17.67 0.11
N VAL A 239 -18.06 17.11 -1.04
CA VAL A 239 -19.30 16.34 -1.21
C VAL A 239 -18.93 14.87 -1.28
N SER A 240 -19.67 14.02 -0.56
CA SER A 240 -19.51 12.57 -0.67
C SER A 240 -20.82 11.85 -0.86
N VAL A 241 -20.80 10.76 -1.62
CA VAL A 241 -21.95 9.86 -1.84
C VAL A 241 -21.48 8.42 -1.87
N ARG A 242 -22.36 7.46 -1.56
CA ARG A 242 -22.03 6.04 -1.71
C ARG A 242 -22.07 5.64 -3.19
N CYS A 243 -20.91 5.41 -3.80
CA CYS A 243 -20.82 5.07 -5.22
C CYS A 243 -21.14 3.60 -5.49
N TRP A 244 -20.65 2.69 -4.65
CA TRP A 244 -20.86 1.26 -4.82
C TRP A 244 -20.83 0.51 -3.49
N MET A 245 -21.46 -0.66 -3.49
CA MET A 245 -21.44 -1.61 -2.38
C MET A 245 -21.23 -3.01 -2.95
N GLY A 246 -20.16 -3.65 -2.50
CA GLY A 246 -19.85 -5.04 -2.76
C GLY A 246 -20.27 -5.93 -1.57
N ALA A 247 -19.98 -7.23 -1.67
CA ALA A 247 -20.35 -8.21 -0.63
C ALA A 247 -19.72 -7.93 0.75
N TYR A 248 -18.60 -7.23 0.80
CA TYR A 248 -17.83 -7.00 2.02
C TYR A 248 -17.10 -5.64 2.05
N ASN A 249 -17.36 -4.79 1.05
CA ASN A 249 -16.67 -3.53 0.80
C ASN A 249 -17.70 -2.47 0.38
N VAL A 250 -17.44 -1.20 0.68
CA VAL A 250 -18.24 -0.05 0.24
C VAL A 250 -17.26 1.00 -0.28
N GLY A 251 -17.59 1.65 -1.39
CA GLY A 251 -16.86 2.81 -1.87
C GLY A 251 -17.75 4.03 -1.92
N ARG A 252 -17.25 5.11 -1.33
CA ARG A 252 -17.81 6.46 -1.43
C ARG A 252 -16.98 7.28 -2.41
N GLY A 253 -17.69 8.04 -3.22
CA GLY A 253 -17.13 9.12 -4.00
C GLY A 253 -16.92 10.35 -3.15
N PHE A 254 -15.80 11.03 -3.37
CA PHE A 254 -15.48 12.31 -2.74
C PHE A 254 -15.10 13.33 -3.80
N TRP A 255 -15.74 14.51 -3.77
CA TRP A 255 -15.45 15.62 -4.68
C TRP A 255 -15.19 16.89 -3.89
N VAL A 256 -14.14 17.60 -4.26
CA VAL A 256 -13.99 19.00 -3.87
C VAL A 256 -14.80 19.85 -4.84
N VAL A 257 -15.67 20.72 -4.31
CA VAL A 257 -16.51 21.63 -5.09
C VAL A 257 -16.39 23.05 -4.54
N ASP A 258 -16.61 24.05 -5.39
CA ASP A 258 -16.83 25.41 -4.92
C ASP A 258 -18.14 25.49 -4.13
N ALA A 259 -18.24 26.37 -3.15
CA ALA A 259 -19.46 26.61 -2.37
C ALA A 259 -20.60 27.26 -3.19
N VAL A 260 -20.33 27.67 -4.43
CA VAL A 260 -21.28 28.35 -5.33
C VAL A 260 -21.23 27.76 -6.75
N ALA A 261 -22.35 27.85 -7.47
CA ALA A 261 -22.42 27.47 -8.88
C ALA A 261 -21.37 28.24 -9.72
N PRO A 262 -20.71 27.62 -10.71
CA PRO A 262 -21.04 26.30 -11.29
C PRO A 262 -20.39 25.10 -10.58
N TYR A 263 -20.01 25.22 -9.30
CA TYR A 263 -19.49 24.16 -8.41
C TYR A 263 -18.13 23.55 -8.79
N ARG A 264 -17.75 23.55 -10.08
CA ARG A 264 -16.43 23.12 -10.61
C ARG A 264 -15.83 21.91 -9.87
N PRO A 265 -16.56 20.77 -9.84
CA PRO A 265 -16.14 19.62 -9.05
C PRO A 265 -14.82 19.02 -9.52
N ARG A 266 -14.11 18.47 -8.54
CA ARG A 266 -12.88 17.69 -8.73
C ARG A 266 -13.00 16.39 -7.94
N LEU A 267 -13.19 15.28 -8.65
CA LEU A 267 -13.16 13.94 -8.06
C LEU A 267 -11.81 13.69 -7.37
N VAL A 268 -11.86 13.22 -6.13
CA VAL A 268 -10.71 12.74 -5.37
C VAL A 268 -10.55 11.23 -5.54
N THR A 269 -11.63 10.48 -5.30
CA THR A 269 -11.67 9.01 -5.35
C THR A 269 -13.12 8.52 -5.27
N THR A 270 -13.41 7.34 -5.80
CA THR A 270 -14.67 6.59 -5.66
C THR A 270 -14.56 5.39 -4.70
N ALA A 271 -13.37 5.16 -4.14
CA ALA A 271 -13.01 3.93 -3.44
C ALA A 271 -12.80 4.09 -1.91
N ALA A 272 -13.01 5.29 -1.36
CA ALA A 272 -12.79 5.58 0.06
C ALA A 272 -14.04 5.29 0.90
N GLU A 273 -13.91 5.09 2.21
CA GLU A 273 -15.06 4.87 3.10
C GLU A 273 -15.39 6.07 3.98
N TYR A 274 -14.40 6.92 4.28
CA TYR A 274 -14.58 8.00 5.23
C TYR A 274 -13.71 9.23 4.91
N HIS A 275 -14.13 10.37 5.47
CA HIS A 275 -13.33 11.56 5.64
C HIS A 275 -13.31 11.92 7.13
N GLU A 276 -12.14 12.24 7.68
CA GLU A 276 -12.00 12.77 9.04
C GLU A 276 -10.83 13.75 9.09
N ALA A 277 -11.09 14.96 9.60
CA ALA A 277 -10.08 15.98 9.88
C ALA A 277 -9.11 16.26 8.70
N GLY A 278 -9.62 16.32 7.48
CA GLY A 278 -8.81 16.58 6.28
C GLY A 278 -8.13 15.34 5.69
N ILE A 279 -8.47 14.14 6.17
CA ILE A 279 -7.98 12.87 5.64
C ILE A 279 -9.16 12.06 5.07
N ILE A 280 -9.09 11.72 3.79
CA ILE A 280 -9.95 10.71 3.17
C ILE A 280 -9.23 9.37 3.24
N GLY A 281 -9.91 8.33 3.74
CA GLY A 281 -9.33 7.00 3.92
C GLY A 281 -10.07 5.91 3.14
N ALA A 282 -9.31 5.00 2.55
CA ALA A 282 -9.77 3.79 1.90
C ALA A 282 -9.13 2.55 2.56
N SER A 283 -9.90 1.51 2.82
CA SER A 283 -9.49 0.21 3.34
C SER A 283 -10.42 -0.88 2.83
N GLN A 284 -10.01 -1.52 1.73
CA GLN A 284 -10.83 -2.48 1.01
C GLN A 284 -10.24 -3.88 1.12
N LYS A 285 -11.07 -4.86 1.47
CA LYS A 285 -10.66 -6.27 1.47
C LYS A 285 -10.40 -6.73 0.04
N GLY A 286 -9.37 -7.54 -0.16
CA GLY A 286 -9.16 -8.24 -1.44
C GLY A 286 -10.16 -9.39 -1.66
N ARG A 287 -10.65 -10.01 -0.58
CA ARG A 287 -11.71 -11.02 -0.60
C ARG A 287 -12.48 -11.10 0.71
N GLY A 288 -13.63 -11.79 0.71
CA GLY A 288 -14.54 -11.87 1.86
C GLY A 288 -13.94 -12.43 3.16
N LEU A 289 -12.83 -13.18 3.07
CA LEU A 289 -12.08 -13.66 4.24
C LEU A 289 -11.34 -12.52 4.97
N GLY A 290 -11.01 -11.42 4.29
CA GLY A 290 -10.29 -10.30 4.90
C GLY A 290 -8.85 -10.66 5.32
N ASP A 291 -8.23 -11.62 4.66
CA ASP A 291 -6.83 -12.05 4.84
C ASP A 291 -5.84 -11.30 3.93
N CYS A 292 -6.33 -10.27 3.24
CA CYS A 292 -5.55 -9.34 2.42
C CYS A 292 -6.40 -8.09 2.16
N TRP A 293 -5.75 -6.95 2.05
CA TRP A 293 -6.38 -5.64 1.95
C TRP A 293 -5.57 -4.72 1.03
N TRP A 294 -6.26 -3.77 0.42
CA TRP A 294 -5.69 -2.55 -0.16
C TRP A 294 -6.11 -1.36 0.69
N GLN A 295 -5.18 -0.43 0.90
CA GLN A 295 -5.43 0.81 1.62
C GLN A 295 -4.86 1.99 0.85
N ALA A 296 -5.52 3.13 0.98
CA ALA A 296 -5.02 4.41 0.49
C ALA A 296 -5.54 5.55 1.36
N SER A 297 -4.83 6.67 1.36
CA SER A 297 -5.33 7.90 1.96
C SER A 297 -5.03 9.11 1.09
N TRP A 298 -5.84 10.15 1.26
CA TRP A 298 -5.64 11.46 0.67
C TRP A 298 -5.72 12.53 1.75
N ALA A 299 -4.82 13.49 1.72
CA ALA A 299 -4.68 14.54 2.71
C ALA A 299 -4.98 15.92 2.10
N TRP A 300 -5.79 16.73 2.81
CA TRP A 300 -6.13 18.10 2.42
C TRP A 300 -4.97 19.05 2.67
N ASP A 301 -4.42 19.64 1.61
CA ASP A 301 -3.30 20.58 1.67
C ASP A 301 -3.72 22.06 1.67
N GLY A 302 -5.03 22.33 1.69
CA GLY A 302 -5.60 23.67 1.57
C GLY A 302 -6.02 24.07 0.15
N ALA A 303 -5.71 23.23 -0.85
CA ALA A 303 -6.13 23.43 -2.23
C ALA A 303 -6.73 22.15 -2.86
N ALA A 304 -6.18 20.98 -2.54
CA ALA A 304 -6.62 19.70 -3.03
C ALA A 304 -6.41 18.60 -1.97
N PHE A 305 -7.12 17.48 -2.16
CA PHE A 305 -6.76 16.23 -1.51
C PHE A 305 -5.66 15.55 -2.33
N VAL A 306 -4.47 15.46 -1.75
CA VAL A 306 -3.30 14.83 -2.37
C VAL A 306 -3.19 13.41 -1.84
N LYS A 307 -3.02 12.41 -2.71
CA LYS A 307 -2.83 11.01 -2.28
C LYS A 307 -1.58 10.93 -1.39
N ALA A 308 -1.78 10.59 -0.13
CA ALA A 308 -0.75 10.62 0.89
C ALA A 308 -0.10 9.24 1.09
N SER A 309 -0.89 8.17 0.97
CA SER A 309 -0.39 6.81 1.04
C SER A 309 -1.14 5.85 0.12
N GLU A 310 -0.46 4.76 -0.21
CA GLU A 310 -1.05 3.59 -0.86
C GLU A 310 -0.26 2.34 -0.48
N SER A 311 -0.97 1.30 -0.06
CA SER A 311 -0.38 0.01 0.30
C SER A 311 -1.33 -1.15 0.03
N THR A 312 -0.77 -2.34 -0.04
CA THR A 312 -1.53 -3.58 0.17
C THR A 312 -0.95 -4.33 1.36
N SER A 313 -1.67 -5.34 1.85
CA SER A 313 -1.11 -6.29 2.80
C SER A 313 -0.49 -7.55 2.20
N GLY A 314 -0.22 -7.49 0.89
CA GLY A 314 0.33 -8.59 0.11
C GLY A 314 -0.72 -9.60 -0.33
N MET A 315 -0.31 -10.86 -0.46
CA MET A 315 -1.16 -11.91 -1.03
C MET A 315 -2.17 -12.45 -0.02
N CYS A 316 -3.37 -12.79 -0.51
CA CYS A 316 -4.44 -13.44 0.25
C CYS A 316 -4.10 -14.92 0.55
N ARG A 317 -3.28 -15.15 1.58
CA ARG A 317 -2.67 -16.45 1.91
C ARG A 317 -3.04 -16.96 3.30
N LEU A 318 -4.09 -16.41 3.91
CA LEU A 318 -4.57 -16.82 5.25
C LEU A 318 -3.47 -16.80 6.33
N VAL A 319 -2.47 -15.92 6.19
CA VAL A 319 -1.41 -15.78 7.17
C VAL A 319 -1.93 -15.02 8.39
N ALA A 320 -2.68 -13.93 8.20
CA ALA A 320 -3.30 -13.18 9.29
C ALA A 320 -4.55 -12.45 8.81
N ALA A 321 -5.49 -12.20 9.71
CA ALA A 321 -6.57 -11.26 9.44
C ALA A 321 -5.98 -9.86 9.22
N GLY A 322 -6.40 -9.15 8.17
CA GLY A 322 -5.73 -7.92 7.74
C GLY A 322 -4.62 -8.16 6.71
N GLY A 323 -4.13 -9.38 6.57
CA GLY A 323 -2.98 -9.77 5.75
C GLY A 323 -1.66 -9.79 6.53
N ALA A 324 -0.62 -10.31 5.88
CA ALA A 324 0.64 -10.62 6.57
C ALA A 324 1.50 -9.38 6.86
N TRP A 325 1.50 -8.40 5.94
CA TRP A 325 2.46 -7.30 5.97
C TRP A 325 1.80 -5.97 5.62
N THR A 326 2.55 -4.88 5.70
CA THR A 326 2.21 -3.61 5.05
C THR A 326 3.21 -3.38 3.93
N MET A 327 2.71 -3.32 2.69
CA MET A 327 3.53 -3.20 1.48
C MET A 327 3.18 -1.91 0.73
N PRO A 328 3.72 -0.76 1.15
CA PRO A 328 3.43 0.51 0.50
C PRO A 328 4.07 0.60 -0.89
N THR A 329 3.36 1.27 -1.78
CA THR A 329 3.87 1.83 -3.04
C THR A 329 3.95 3.35 -2.98
N LEU A 330 3.25 3.99 -2.04
CA LEU A 330 3.33 5.43 -1.81
C LEU A 330 3.33 5.71 -0.31
N VAL A 331 4.29 6.52 0.13
CA VAL A 331 4.39 7.08 1.48
C VAL A 331 4.66 8.58 1.40
N SER A 332 4.12 9.32 2.38
CA SER A 332 4.33 10.74 2.57
C SER A 332 4.42 11.04 4.06
N ASP A 333 5.18 12.06 4.43
CA ASP A 333 5.15 12.63 5.78
C ASP A 333 4.00 13.63 5.86
N LEU A 334 3.26 13.61 6.97
CA LEU A 334 2.18 14.56 7.24
C LEU A 334 2.62 15.56 8.30
N GLU A 335 2.56 16.85 7.99
CA GLU A 335 2.86 17.95 8.92
C GLU A 335 1.62 18.82 9.12
N GLN A 336 1.45 19.33 10.35
CA GLN A 336 0.35 20.25 10.71
C GLN A 336 0.75 21.71 10.60
#